data_AF-A0A251PI10-F1
#
_entry.id   AF-A0A251PI10-F1
#
_cell.length_a   1.000
_cell.length_b   1.000
_cell.length_c   1.000
_cell.angle_alpha   90.00
_cell.angle_beta   90.00
_cell.angle_gamma   90.00
#
_symmetry.space_group_name_H-M   'P 1'
#
loop_
_entity.id
_entity.type
_entity.pdbx_description
1 polymer ?
#
loop_
_entity_poly.entity_id
_entity_poly.type
_entity_poly.pdbx_seq_one_letter_code
_entity_poly.pdbx_strand_id
1 'polypeptide(L)'
;MREPGYLERRKVVNFLLLSQYLPRIYRIILSSKELTRTAGIRVKAIFNLFLYILASHVIGAFWYFFSVQREISCWHSACGKQTECTSTFYCDDDHNTTTTMINLLNTSCGISDSNPQFNYGIFLDSIKIGKTEHMQFPTKLCYSFWWGLRNLSNFGTNLTTSSYLWENLFAILISITGLLLFIYLIGNVQTFIQMRTTKSEEIRQKIDLKKDVIETWMKKNDIHDDMKKEIMKNINKKWEEDKDGVLENIFNVLPDYTKKSLKYELCLKILSQEPLLKLMDDKVLKMMCDYLKLVTYKADHIIFQMDHPINRMLLIIEGTVLTYKHTRGDETTKDSGAAPSPSPSMITKLLGKGDVYGQELLTWSSNQSGIHSHPICSENVQCQTNVEGFVLSAEDLVEVSKCQRWKLNDDP
;
A
#
# COMPACT_ATOMS: atom_id res chain seq x y z
N MET A 1 4.98 61.77 -27.04
CA MET A 1 5.03 61.32 -25.62
C MET A 1 4.86 62.48 -24.63
N ARG A 2 3.79 63.29 -24.75
CA ARG A 2 3.44 64.35 -23.78
C ARG A 2 1.96 64.43 -23.43
N GLU A 3 1.13 63.53 -23.96
CA GLU A 3 -0.30 63.50 -23.65
C GLU A 3 -0.53 62.82 -22.28
N PRO A 4 -0.99 63.56 -21.25
CA PRO A 4 -1.15 63.02 -19.90
C PRO A 4 -2.18 61.87 -19.86
N GLY A 5 -3.14 61.81 -20.79
CA GLY A 5 -4.18 60.78 -20.82
C GLY A 5 -3.73 59.40 -21.32
N TYR A 6 -2.63 59.29 -22.09
CA TYR A 6 -2.16 57.99 -22.60
C TYR A 6 -1.49 57.14 -21.52
N LEU A 7 -0.64 57.77 -20.68
CA LEU A 7 0.06 57.08 -19.61
C LEU A 7 -0.90 56.54 -18.55
N GLU A 8 -1.93 57.32 -18.20
CA GLU A 8 -2.96 56.90 -17.25
C GLU A 8 -3.82 55.75 -17.79
N ARG A 9 -4.27 55.83 -19.06
CA ARG A 9 -5.00 54.70 -19.69
C ARG A 9 -4.17 53.41 -19.71
N ARG A 10 -2.88 53.48 -20.05
CA ARG A 10 -1.99 52.31 -20.04
C ARG A 10 -1.82 51.72 -18.63
N LYS A 11 -1.63 52.56 -17.62
CA LYS A 11 -1.54 52.11 -16.22
C LYS A 11 -2.81 51.37 -15.79
N VAL A 12 -3.99 51.89 -16.16
CA VAL A 12 -5.28 51.25 -15.84
C VAL A 12 -5.41 49.88 -16.53
N VAL A 13 -5.11 49.78 -17.83
CA VAL A 13 -5.17 48.49 -18.54
C VAL A 13 -4.19 47.47 -17.95
N ASN A 14 -2.96 47.90 -17.66
CA ASN A 14 -1.95 47.05 -17.03
C ASN A 14 -2.40 46.57 -15.64
N PHE A 15 -2.99 47.47 -14.84
CA PHE A 15 -3.53 47.12 -13.54
C PHE A 15 -4.62 46.05 -13.65
N LEU A 16 -5.61 46.24 -14.54
CA LEU A 16 -6.67 45.26 -14.76
C LEU A 16 -6.12 43.91 -15.22
N LEU A 17 -5.12 43.91 -16.10
CA LEU A 17 -4.48 42.69 -16.61
C LEU A 17 -3.73 41.91 -15.53
N LEU A 18 -3.15 42.58 -14.53
CA LEU A 18 -2.51 41.94 -13.38
C LEU A 18 -3.55 41.52 -12.32
N SER A 19 -4.51 42.38 -12.02
CA SER A 19 -5.55 42.14 -11.00
C SER A 19 -6.40 40.92 -11.30
N GLN A 20 -6.58 40.54 -12.57
CA GLN A 20 -7.32 39.32 -12.93
C GLN A 20 -6.70 38.03 -12.39
N TYR A 21 -5.42 38.03 -11.99
CA TYR A 21 -4.77 36.84 -11.43
C TYR A 21 -5.23 36.55 -9.99
N LEU A 22 -5.64 37.57 -9.22
CA LEU A 22 -6.14 37.39 -7.87
C LEU A 22 -7.38 36.48 -7.79
N PRO A 23 -8.47 36.70 -8.56
CA PRO A 23 -9.62 35.80 -8.54
C PRO A 23 -9.29 34.40 -9.08
N ARG A 24 -8.33 34.29 -10.02
CA ARG A 24 -7.87 32.98 -10.52
C ARG A 24 -7.15 32.19 -9.43
N ILE A 25 -6.23 32.83 -8.71
CA ILE A 25 -5.51 32.23 -7.57
C ILE A 25 -6.49 31.83 -6.47
N TYR A 26 -7.46 32.69 -6.15
CA TYR A 26 -8.51 32.37 -5.17
C TYR A 26 -9.29 31.10 -5.54
N ARG A 27 -9.71 30.98 -6.80
CA ARG A 27 -10.38 29.76 -7.30
C ARG A 27 -9.47 28.53 -7.24
N ILE A 28 -8.19 28.67 -7.58
CA ILE A 28 -7.22 27.57 -7.49
C ILE A 28 -7.06 27.10 -6.04
N ILE A 29 -6.98 28.02 -5.08
CA ILE A 29 -6.88 27.68 -3.65
C ILE A 29 -8.14 26.94 -3.18
N LEU A 30 -9.32 27.42 -3.57
CA LEU A 30 -10.59 26.77 -3.23
C LEU A 30 -10.66 25.35 -3.80
N SER A 31 -10.32 25.18 -5.07
CA SER A 31 -10.27 23.86 -5.72
C SER A 31 -9.20 22.94 -5.11
N SER A 32 -8.05 23.49 -4.72
CA SER A 32 -6.99 22.76 -4.03
C SER A 32 -7.45 22.20 -2.70
N LYS A 33 -8.19 22.99 -1.91
CA LYS A 33 -8.74 22.56 -0.63
C LYS A 33 -9.75 21.42 -0.80
N GLU A 34 -10.59 21.49 -1.83
CA GLU A 34 -11.58 20.43 -2.09
C GLU A 34 -10.94 19.14 -2.63
N LEU A 35 -9.98 19.26 -3.55
CA LEU A 35 -9.26 18.11 -4.10
C LEU A 35 -8.39 17.43 -3.03
N THR A 36 -7.73 18.19 -2.17
CA THR A 36 -6.94 17.61 -1.08
C THR A 36 -7.80 16.92 -0.02
N ARG A 37 -9.10 17.22 0.08
CA ARG A 37 -10.04 16.51 0.96
C ARG A 37 -10.48 15.17 0.39
N THR A 38 -10.73 15.11 -0.91
CA THR A 38 -11.39 13.97 -1.58
C THR A 38 -10.41 13.02 -2.26
N ALA A 39 -9.26 13.52 -2.71
CA ALA A 39 -8.37 12.76 -3.57
C ALA A 39 -7.36 11.91 -2.79
N GLY A 40 -6.97 10.78 -3.37
CA GLY A 40 -5.88 9.95 -2.86
C GLY A 40 -4.51 10.65 -2.94
N ILE A 41 -3.55 10.19 -2.15
CA ILE A 41 -2.24 10.85 -1.97
C ILE A 41 -1.48 11.01 -3.29
N ARG A 42 -1.59 10.05 -4.22
CA ARG A 42 -0.99 10.13 -5.55
C ARG A 42 -1.50 11.35 -6.33
N VAL A 43 -2.82 11.56 -6.31
CA VAL A 43 -3.47 12.68 -7.00
C VAL A 43 -3.06 13.99 -6.34
N LYS A 44 -2.97 14.05 -5.01
CA LYS A 44 -2.45 15.22 -4.29
C LYS A 44 -1.03 15.58 -4.71
N ALA A 45 -0.13 14.59 -4.80
CA ALA A 45 1.25 14.83 -5.23
C ALA A 45 1.36 15.37 -6.66
N ILE A 46 0.64 14.77 -7.61
CA ILE A 46 0.61 15.24 -9.01
C ILE A 46 0.04 16.66 -9.10
N PHE A 47 -1.05 16.93 -8.37
CA PHE A 47 -1.68 18.24 -8.36
C PHE A 47 -0.76 19.31 -7.76
N ASN A 48 -0.04 19.02 -6.68
CA ASN A 48 0.92 19.94 -6.09
C ASN A 48 2.07 20.26 -7.05
N LEU A 49 2.57 19.27 -7.79
CA LEU A 49 3.57 19.49 -8.84
C LEU A 49 3.01 20.37 -9.97
N PHE A 50 1.76 20.13 -10.38
CA PHE A 50 1.09 20.97 -11.38
C PHE A 50 0.97 22.43 -10.94
N LEU A 51 0.60 22.68 -9.67
CA LEU A 51 0.54 24.04 -9.12
C LEU A 51 1.92 24.73 -9.14
N TYR A 52 2.99 23.99 -8.85
CA TYR A 52 4.35 24.48 -8.93
C TYR A 52 4.71 24.92 -10.36
N ILE A 53 4.44 24.06 -11.35
CA ILE A 53 4.66 24.35 -12.78
C ILE A 53 3.84 25.56 -13.24
N LEU A 54 2.58 25.66 -12.80
CA LEU A 54 1.70 26.79 -13.11
C LEU A 54 2.26 28.09 -12.53
N ALA A 55 2.74 28.08 -11.29
CA ALA A 55 3.37 29.26 -10.67
C ALA A 55 4.62 29.70 -11.43
N SER A 56 5.48 28.76 -11.86
CA SER A 56 6.65 29.05 -12.71
C SER A 56 6.26 29.73 -14.02
N HIS A 57 5.18 29.26 -14.66
CA HIS A 57 4.67 29.86 -15.89
C HIS A 57 4.18 31.30 -15.67
N VAL A 58 3.42 31.55 -14.59
CA VAL A 58 2.93 32.90 -14.26
C VAL A 58 4.09 33.86 -13.99
N ILE A 59 5.13 33.41 -13.27
CA ILE A 59 6.32 34.23 -13.00
C ILE A 59 7.07 34.56 -14.30
N GLY A 60 7.24 33.57 -15.19
CA GLY A 60 7.82 33.80 -16.51
C GLY A 60 7.03 34.84 -17.31
N ALA A 61 5.71 34.73 -17.31
CA ALA A 61 4.83 35.67 -18.00
C ALA A 61 4.94 37.09 -17.43
N PHE A 62 4.97 37.25 -16.10
CA PHE A 62 5.19 38.55 -15.47
C PHE A 62 6.57 39.12 -15.77
N TRP A 63 7.60 38.28 -15.80
CA TRP A 63 8.94 38.71 -16.18
C TRP A 63 8.98 39.27 -17.61
N TYR A 64 8.37 38.57 -18.57
CA TYR A 64 8.27 39.03 -19.95
C TYR A 64 7.41 40.31 -20.07
N PHE A 65 6.30 40.38 -19.34
CA PHE A 65 5.46 41.58 -19.33
C PHE A 65 6.21 42.80 -18.74
N PHE A 66 6.91 42.62 -17.62
CA PHE A 66 7.68 43.68 -17.00
C PHE A 66 8.91 44.09 -17.81
N SER A 67 9.50 43.20 -18.62
CA SER A 67 10.58 43.56 -19.53
C SER A 67 10.10 44.56 -20.59
N VAL A 68 8.91 44.36 -21.16
CA VAL A 68 8.28 45.30 -22.08
C VAL A 68 7.98 46.63 -21.38
N GLN A 69 7.44 46.62 -20.15
CA GLN A 69 7.23 47.85 -19.39
C GLN A 69 8.54 48.60 -19.08
N ARG A 70 9.63 47.85 -18.85
CA ARG A 70 10.95 48.40 -18.57
C ARG A 70 11.57 49.05 -19.80
N GLU A 71 11.43 48.42 -20.96
CA GLU A 71 11.83 48.99 -22.26
C GLU A 71 11.05 50.28 -22.57
N ILE A 72 9.73 50.26 -22.38
CA ILE A 72 8.89 51.45 -22.56
C ILE A 72 9.29 52.58 -21.59
N SER A 73 9.66 52.24 -20.35
CA SER A 73 10.16 53.21 -19.36
C SER A 73 11.48 53.85 -19.81
N CYS A 74 12.37 53.08 -20.44
CA CYS A 74 13.58 53.61 -21.06
C CYS A 74 13.22 54.60 -22.18
N TRP A 75 12.32 54.23 -23.09
CA TRP A 75 11.89 55.12 -24.18
C TRP A 75 11.32 56.44 -23.66
N HIS A 76 10.47 56.39 -22.62
CA HIS A 76 9.96 57.60 -21.97
C HIS A 76 11.08 58.46 -21.34
N SER A 77 12.05 57.84 -20.68
CA SER A 77 13.20 58.54 -20.08
C SER A 77 14.09 59.22 -21.13
N ALA A 78 14.36 58.54 -22.25
CA ALA A 78 15.11 59.08 -23.38
C ALA A 78 14.38 60.27 -24.02
N CYS A 79 13.07 60.13 -24.21
CA CYS A 79 12.24 61.17 -24.82
C CYS A 79 11.99 62.39 -23.94
N GLY A 80 11.97 62.24 -22.62
CA GLY A 80 11.83 63.38 -21.69
C GLY A 80 13.00 64.37 -21.76
N LYS A 81 14.14 63.98 -22.35
CA LYS A 81 15.34 64.80 -22.50
C LYS A 81 15.36 65.66 -23.78
N GLN A 82 14.38 65.51 -24.67
CA GLN A 82 14.28 66.29 -25.90
C GLN A 82 13.00 67.13 -25.97
N THR A 83 13.08 68.28 -26.62
CA THR A 83 11.99 69.25 -26.79
C THR A 83 10.90 68.76 -27.75
N GLU A 84 11.23 67.93 -28.73
CA GLU A 84 10.32 67.39 -29.75
C GLU A 84 10.32 65.85 -29.78
N CYS A 85 9.87 65.20 -28.70
CA CYS A 85 9.56 63.75 -28.76
C CYS A 85 8.04 63.48 -28.81
N THR A 86 7.51 63.43 -30.03
CA THR A 86 6.12 63.10 -30.35
C THR A 86 6.00 61.69 -30.92
N SER A 87 6.36 60.65 -30.15
CA SER A 87 5.92 59.29 -30.55
C SER A 87 4.42 59.13 -30.31
N THR A 88 3.71 58.81 -31.39
CA THR A 88 2.46 58.07 -31.40
C THR A 88 2.81 56.59 -31.42
N PHE A 89 2.37 55.82 -30.41
CA PHE A 89 2.51 54.36 -30.39
C PHE A 89 1.48 53.65 -31.29
N TYR A 90 0.82 54.41 -32.17
CA TYR A 90 -0.06 53.87 -33.19
C TYR A 90 0.80 53.43 -34.37
N CYS A 91 0.68 52.15 -34.74
CA CYS A 91 1.09 51.66 -36.04
C CYS A 91 0.08 52.16 -37.08
N ASP A 92 0.00 53.48 -37.25
CA ASP A 92 -0.70 54.10 -38.37
C ASP A 92 0.38 54.54 -39.35
N ASP A 93 0.25 54.15 -40.62
CA ASP A 93 1.27 54.32 -41.67
C ASP A 93 1.60 55.80 -41.99
N ASP A 94 0.88 56.75 -41.39
CA ASP A 94 0.82 58.14 -41.84
C ASP A 94 1.63 59.14 -40.99
N HIS A 95 2.53 58.65 -40.12
CA HIS A 95 3.45 59.51 -39.37
C HIS A 95 4.91 59.17 -39.61
N ASN A 96 5.63 60.12 -40.25
CA ASN A 96 7.08 60.18 -40.37
C ASN A 96 7.73 60.12 -38.98
N THR A 97 7.94 58.92 -38.46
CA THR A 97 8.84 58.72 -37.33
C THR A 97 10.24 59.05 -37.84
N THR A 98 10.74 60.24 -37.52
CA THR A 98 12.01 60.74 -38.05
C THR A 98 13.12 59.73 -37.70
N THR A 99 13.96 59.32 -38.66
CA THR A 99 15.09 58.40 -38.45
C THR A 99 15.94 58.79 -37.24
N THR A 100 16.04 60.10 -36.96
CA THR A 100 16.67 60.70 -35.78
C THR A 100 16.10 60.19 -34.46
N MET A 101 14.78 59.99 -34.36
CA MET A 101 14.10 59.50 -33.16
C MET A 101 14.35 58.00 -32.93
N ILE A 102 14.33 57.20 -34.00
CA ILE A 102 14.69 55.77 -33.92
C ILE A 102 16.14 55.63 -33.48
N ASN A 103 17.05 56.42 -34.06
CA ASN A 103 18.46 56.45 -33.65
C ASN A 103 18.62 56.86 -32.18
N LEU A 104 17.91 57.90 -31.71
CA LEU A 104 17.94 58.32 -30.30
C LEU A 104 17.51 57.20 -29.35
N LEU A 105 16.41 56.51 -29.66
CA LEU A 105 15.91 55.39 -28.85
C LEU A 105 16.87 54.21 -28.91
N ASN A 106 17.44 53.90 -30.07
CA ASN A 106 18.43 52.83 -30.23
C ASN A 106 19.75 53.14 -29.50
N THR A 107 20.17 54.41 -29.43
CA THR A 107 21.36 54.78 -28.65
C THR A 107 21.06 54.77 -27.15
N SER A 108 19.96 55.39 -26.73
CA SER A 108 19.64 55.55 -25.29
C SER A 108 19.16 54.28 -24.62
N CYS A 109 18.45 53.43 -25.36
CA CYS A 109 17.82 52.19 -24.90
C CYS A 109 18.40 50.95 -25.61
N GLY A 110 19.50 51.14 -26.33
CA GLY A 110 20.27 50.07 -26.95
C GLY A 110 20.83 49.10 -25.93
N ILE A 111 21.10 47.89 -26.41
CA ILE A 111 21.78 46.86 -25.63
C ILE A 111 23.26 46.96 -26.01
N SER A 112 24.09 47.47 -25.10
CA SER A 112 25.56 47.49 -25.25
C SER A 112 26.19 46.65 -24.16
N ASP A 113 27.14 45.79 -24.52
CA ASP A 113 27.90 44.98 -23.55
C ASP A 113 29.00 45.80 -22.87
N SER A 114 29.39 46.96 -23.44
CA SER A 114 30.31 47.93 -22.83
C SER A 114 29.55 49.23 -22.50
N ASN A 115 29.45 49.54 -21.19
CA ASN A 115 28.80 50.74 -20.62
C ASN A 115 27.36 51.01 -21.10
N PRO A 116 26.37 50.19 -20.66
CA PRO A 116 24.98 50.41 -21.03
C PRO A 116 24.44 51.74 -20.48
N GLN A 117 23.82 52.54 -21.35
CA GLN A 117 23.23 53.84 -20.97
C GLN A 117 21.96 53.67 -20.12
N PHE A 118 21.32 52.49 -20.17
CA PHE A 118 20.19 52.11 -19.34
C PHE A 118 20.36 50.69 -18.79
N ASN A 119 20.25 50.53 -17.48
CA ASN A 119 20.36 49.22 -16.83
C ASN A 119 18.99 48.52 -16.79
N TYR A 120 18.89 47.42 -17.55
CA TYR A 120 17.70 46.57 -17.62
C TYR A 120 17.66 45.47 -16.54
N GLY A 121 18.76 45.23 -15.83
CA GLY A 121 18.86 44.21 -14.79
C GLY A 121 18.34 42.84 -15.24
N ILE A 122 17.46 42.23 -14.45
CA ILE A 122 16.89 40.90 -14.70
C ILE A 122 16.09 40.81 -16.00
N PHE A 123 15.67 41.95 -16.59
CA PHE A 123 14.88 42.00 -17.83
C PHE A 123 15.74 41.99 -19.09
N LEU A 124 17.07 42.16 -18.97
CA LEU A 124 18.00 42.29 -20.08
C LEU A 124 17.87 41.13 -21.09
N ASP A 125 17.85 39.89 -20.60
CA ASP A 125 17.77 38.69 -21.43
C ASP A 125 16.48 38.65 -22.26
N SER A 126 15.36 39.07 -21.66
CA SER A 126 14.07 39.12 -22.37
C SER A 126 14.11 40.13 -23.52
N ILE A 127 14.80 41.26 -23.34
CA ILE A 127 14.86 42.32 -24.35
C ILE A 127 15.83 41.91 -25.47
N LYS A 128 16.96 41.27 -25.14
CA LYS A 128 17.87 40.65 -26.13
C LYS A 128 17.11 39.70 -27.06
N ILE A 129 16.30 38.82 -26.48
CA ILE A 129 15.45 37.85 -27.19
C ILE A 129 14.33 38.55 -27.98
N GLY A 130 13.70 39.58 -27.39
CA GLY A 130 12.64 40.35 -28.04
C GLY A 130 13.07 41.03 -29.33
N LYS A 131 14.31 41.53 -29.38
CA LYS A 131 14.90 42.23 -30.54
C LYS A 131 15.43 41.31 -31.65
N THR A 132 15.36 40.00 -31.47
CA THR A 132 15.79 39.04 -32.49
C THR A 132 14.71 38.92 -33.58
N GLU A 133 14.99 39.40 -34.80
CA GLU A 133 14.04 39.63 -35.91
C GLU A 133 13.18 38.41 -36.31
N HIS A 134 13.59 37.18 -35.99
CA HIS A 134 12.90 35.95 -36.44
C HIS A 134 12.46 35.00 -35.32
N MET A 135 12.41 35.43 -34.06
CA MET A 135 11.95 34.54 -32.99
C MET A 135 10.43 34.32 -32.99
N GLN A 136 10.02 33.08 -33.26
CA GLN A 136 8.63 32.63 -33.19
C GLN A 136 8.07 32.71 -31.75
N PHE A 137 6.75 32.91 -31.65
CA PHE A 137 6.04 33.01 -30.37
C PHE A 137 6.26 31.81 -29.43
N PRO A 138 6.21 30.53 -29.87
CA PRO A 138 6.43 29.39 -28.98
C PRO A 138 7.81 29.41 -28.30
N THR A 139 8.84 29.88 -29.01
CA THR A 139 10.19 30.01 -28.46
C THR A 139 10.22 31.05 -27.34
N LYS A 140 9.58 32.21 -27.55
CA LYS A 140 9.47 33.26 -26.53
C LYS A 140 8.70 32.77 -25.29
N LEU A 141 7.61 32.03 -25.52
CA LEU A 141 6.80 31.43 -24.46
C LEU A 141 7.58 30.39 -23.64
N CYS A 142 8.24 29.44 -24.30
CA CYS A 142 9.03 28.41 -23.63
C CYS A 142 10.23 29.00 -22.89
N TYR A 143 10.90 30.00 -23.46
CA TYR A 143 12.02 30.66 -22.81
C TYR A 143 11.57 31.44 -21.57
N SER A 144 10.47 32.17 -21.66
CA SER A 144 9.85 32.88 -20.53
C SER A 144 9.44 31.90 -19.43
N PHE A 145 8.79 30.79 -19.79
CA PHE A 145 8.46 29.71 -18.86
C PHE A 145 9.71 29.13 -18.17
N TRP A 146 10.75 28.82 -18.95
CA TRP A 146 12.02 28.32 -18.44
C TRP A 146 12.67 29.30 -17.45
N TRP A 147 12.70 30.59 -17.79
CA TRP A 147 13.22 31.62 -16.90
C TRP A 147 12.46 31.64 -15.56
N GLY A 148 11.13 31.55 -15.60
CA GLY A 148 10.29 31.48 -14.41
C GLY A 148 10.55 30.22 -13.57
N LEU A 149 10.62 29.05 -14.23
CA LEU A 149 10.91 27.77 -13.58
C LEU A 149 12.29 27.74 -12.92
N ARG A 150 13.33 28.23 -13.62
CA ARG A 150 14.70 28.30 -13.11
C ARG A 150 14.79 29.14 -11.85
N ASN A 151 14.21 30.34 -11.88
CA ASN A 151 14.31 31.28 -10.76
C ASN A 151 13.41 30.88 -9.59
N LEU A 152 12.25 30.27 -9.84
CA LEU A 152 11.42 29.74 -8.76
C LEU A 152 12.08 28.53 -8.08
N SER A 153 12.69 27.63 -8.86
CA SER A 153 13.42 26.45 -8.36
C SER A 153 14.68 26.79 -7.59
N ASN A 154 15.33 27.89 -7.93
CA ASN A 154 16.57 28.33 -7.29
C ASN A 154 16.40 29.55 -6.36
N PHE A 155 15.15 29.81 -5.93
CA PHE A 155 14.80 30.88 -4.99
C PHE A 155 15.30 32.27 -5.38
N GLY A 156 15.43 32.54 -6.68
CA GLY A 156 15.92 33.81 -7.21
C GLY A 156 17.37 34.15 -6.85
N THR A 157 18.17 33.19 -6.36
CA THR A 157 19.54 33.45 -5.87
C THR A 157 20.50 33.99 -6.93
N ASN A 158 20.25 33.69 -8.20
CA ASN A 158 21.06 34.16 -9.33
C ASN A 158 20.48 35.41 -10.01
N LEU A 159 19.50 36.08 -9.40
CA LEU A 159 18.92 37.31 -9.95
C LEU A 159 19.82 38.51 -9.65
N THR A 160 20.36 39.13 -10.69
CA THR A 160 21.14 40.37 -10.62
C THR A 160 20.26 41.56 -10.96
N THR A 161 19.78 42.26 -9.93
CA THR A 161 18.85 43.39 -10.12
C THR A 161 19.57 44.71 -10.39
N SER A 162 18.89 45.65 -11.03
CA SER A 162 19.32 47.05 -11.08
C SER A 162 18.90 47.81 -9.81
N SER A 163 19.20 49.12 -9.73
CA SER A 163 18.71 50.00 -8.67
C SER A 163 17.20 50.29 -8.74
N TYR A 164 16.46 49.65 -9.65
CA TYR A 164 15.04 49.87 -9.84
C TYR A 164 14.19 49.17 -8.75
N LEU A 165 13.42 49.96 -8.00
CA LEU A 165 12.63 49.47 -6.87
C LEU A 165 11.67 48.31 -7.22
N TRP A 166 10.91 48.44 -8.31
CA TRP A 166 9.93 47.40 -8.69
C TRP A 166 10.57 46.09 -9.13
N GLU A 167 11.78 46.17 -9.68
CA GLU A 167 12.57 44.98 -9.99
C GLU A 167 13.05 44.27 -8.72
N ASN A 168 13.55 45.03 -7.74
CA ASN A 168 13.94 44.49 -6.44
C ASN A 168 12.75 43.84 -5.72
N LEU A 169 11.58 44.51 -5.72
CA LEU A 169 10.35 43.93 -5.15
C LEU A 169 9.93 42.64 -5.86
N PHE A 170 10.02 42.59 -7.19
CA PHE A 170 9.70 41.38 -7.95
C PHE A 170 10.68 40.23 -7.64
N ALA A 171 11.99 40.51 -7.54
CA ALA A 171 12.99 39.53 -7.15
C ALA A 171 12.73 38.97 -5.73
N ILE A 172 12.42 39.84 -4.75
CA ILE A 172 12.05 39.44 -3.39
C ILE A 172 10.82 38.51 -3.40
N LEU A 173 9.79 38.85 -4.18
CA LEU A 173 8.59 38.03 -4.32
C LEU A 173 8.90 36.65 -4.92
N ILE A 174 9.78 36.58 -5.93
CA ILE A 174 10.23 35.30 -6.52
C ILE A 174 10.95 34.46 -5.46
N SER A 175 11.85 35.06 -4.67
CA SER A 175 12.59 34.35 -3.63
C SER A 175 11.68 33.78 -2.54
N ILE A 176 10.77 34.59 -1.99
CA ILE A 176 9.82 34.15 -0.95
C ILE A 176 8.88 33.07 -1.49
N THR A 177 8.30 33.29 -2.67
CA THR A 177 7.34 32.35 -3.27
C THR A 177 8.03 31.03 -3.62
N GLY A 178 9.25 31.07 -4.15
CA GLY A 178 10.04 29.89 -4.48
C GLY A 178 10.35 29.04 -3.25
N LEU A 179 10.79 29.68 -2.17
CA LEU A 179 11.08 28.99 -0.91
C LEU A 179 9.83 28.29 -0.35
N LEU A 180 8.71 29.01 -0.25
CA LEU A 180 7.46 28.47 0.30
C LEU A 180 6.92 27.31 -0.53
N LEU A 181 6.89 27.46 -1.86
CA LEU A 181 6.40 26.41 -2.76
C LEU A 181 7.30 25.18 -2.75
N PHE A 182 8.61 25.35 -2.62
CA PHE A 182 9.55 24.24 -2.58
C PHE A 182 9.44 23.45 -1.27
N ILE A 183 9.37 24.11 -0.12
CA ILE A 183 9.10 23.46 1.18
C ILE A 183 7.78 22.71 1.12
N TYR A 184 6.74 23.33 0.56
CA TYR A 184 5.43 22.69 0.39
C TYR A 184 5.50 21.44 -0.50
N LEU A 185 6.23 21.50 -1.62
CA LEU A 185 6.39 20.35 -2.53
C LEU A 185 7.13 19.20 -1.84
N ILE A 186 8.24 19.49 -1.16
CA ILE A 186 9.03 18.48 -0.42
C ILE A 186 8.16 17.78 0.63
N GLY A 187 7.44 18.53 1.47
CA GLY A 187 6.61 17.92 2.51
C GLY A 187 5.55 16.97 1.97
N ASN A 188 4.93 17.32 0.83
CA ASN A 188 3.92 16.48 0.19
C ASN A 188 4.53 15.24 -0.49
N VAL A 189 5.68 15.37 -1.15
CA VAL A 189 6.40 14.25 -1.76
C VAL A 189 6.89 13.28 -0.69
N GLN A 190 7.45 13.80 0.42
CA GLN A 190 7.89 13.00 1.56
C GLN A 190 6.75 12.19 2.15
N THR A 191 5.57 12.80 2.35
CA THR A 191 4.37 12.11 2.85
C THR A 191 3.94 10.96 1.94
N PHE A 192 4.01 11.16 0.62
CA PHE A 192 3.71 10.11 -0.35
C PHE A 192 4.71 8.94 -0.29
N ILE A 193 6.00 9.24 -0.21
CA ILE A 193 7.06 8.22 -0.08
C ILE A 193 6.87 7.44 1.22
N GLN A 194 6.66 8.12 2.35
CA GLN A 194 6.47 7.50 3.67
C GLN A 194 5.26 6.56 3.70
N MET A 195 4.14 6.90 3.08
CA MET A 195 2.99 5.99 3.04
C MET A 195 3.21 4.74 2.19
N ARG A 196 4.01 4.83 1.12
CA ARG A 196 4.37 3.64 0.35
C ARG A 196 5.35 2.76 1.12
N THR A 197 6.31 3.34 1.83
CA THR A 197 7.30 2.58 2.60
C THR A 197 6.63 1.87 3.78
N THR A 198 5.81 2.58 4.57
CA THR A 198 5.08 2.00 5.72
C THR A 198 4.17 0.85 5.31
N LYS A 199 3.33 1.01 4.27
CA LYS A 199 2.48 -0.10 3.79
C LYS A 199 3.32 -1.31 3.37
N SER A 200 4.44 -1.09 2.68
CA SER A 200 5.33 -2.18 2.28
C SER A 200 6.01 -2.86 3.47
N GLU A 201 6.38 -2.10 4.49
CA GLU A 201 6.98 -2.62 5.73
C GLU A 201 5.96 -3.41 6.55
N GLU A 202 4.72 -2.95 6.65
CA GLU A 202 3.63 -3.69 7.32
C GLU A 202 3.39 -5.05 6.66
N ILE A 203 3.35 -5.10 5.33
CA ILE A 203 3.22 -6.36 4.58
C ILE A 203 4.42 -7.27 4.85
N ARG A 204 5.65 -6.71 4.80
CA ARG A 204 6.88 -7.47 5.10
C ARG A 204 6.85 -8.05 6.52
N GLN A 205 6.49 -7.24 7.52
CA GLN A 205 6.40 -7.68 8.91
C GLN A 205 5.35 -8.78 9.10
N LYS A 206 4.19 -8.68 8.44
CA LYS A 206 3.17 -9.73 8.48
C LYS A 206 3.67 -11.05 7.87
N ILE A 207 4.43 -10.97 6.77
CA ILE A 207 5.05 -12.12 6.12
C ILE A 207 6.09 -12.75 7.04
N ASP A 208 7.00 -11.95 7.61
CA ASP A 208 8.06 -12.42 8.51
C ASP A 208 7.47 -13.09 9.76
N LEU A 209 6.47 -12.47 10.40
CA LEU A 209 5.78 -13.06 11.55
C LEU A 209 5.13 -14.41 11.21
N LYS A 210 4.49 -14.53 10.04
CA LYS A 210 3.87 -15.79 9.62
C LYS A 210 4.92 -16.85 9.29
N LYS A 211 6.05 -16.46 8.71
CA LYS A 211 7.17 -17.36 8.44
C LYS A 211 7.72 -17.95 9.74
N ASP A 212 7.91 -17.12 10.77
CA ASP A 212 8.36 -17.59 12.09
C ASP A 212 7.38 -18.58 12.73
N VAL A 213 6.06 -18.34 12.60
CA VAL A 213 5.02 -19.26 13.06
C VAL A 213 5.11 -20.61 12.34
N ILE A 214 5.28 -20.60 11.01
CA ILE A 214 5.36 -21.81 10.19
C ILE A 214 6.66 -22.58 10.48
N GLU A 215 7.80 -21.89 10.61
CA GLU A 215 9.07 -22.51 10.98
C GLU A 215 9.01 -23.15 12.37
N THR A 216 8.37 -22.48 13.33
CA THR A 216 8.13 -23.02 14.67
C THR A 216 7.25 -24.27 14.62
N TRP A 217 6.18 -24.24 13.83
CA TRP A 217 5.29 -25.39 13.62
C TRP A 217 6.02 -26.57 12.98
N MET A 218 6.85 -26.33 11.94
CA MET A 218 7.65 -27.37 11.29
C MET A 218 8.68 -27.99 12.24
N LYS A 219 9.30 -27.17 13.10
CA LYS A 219 10.23 -27.65 14.12
C LYS A 219 9.52 -28.49 15.19
N LYS A 220 8.36 -28.03 15.66
CA LYS A 220 7.55 -28.75 16.66
C LYS A 220 7.05 -30.10 16.15
N ASN A 221 6.83 -30.24 14.85
CA ASN A 221 6.35 -31.47 14.21
C ASN A 221 7.46 -32.35 13.62
N ASP A 222 8.74 -32.04 13.89
CA ASP A 222 9.89 -32.82 13.44
C ASP A 222 9.91 -33.07 11.91
N ILE A 223 9.44 -32.08 11.13
CA ILE A 223 9.36 -32.17 9.67
C ILE A 223 10.78 -32.26 9.08
N HIS A 224 10.98 -33.15 8.09
CA HIS A 224 12.29 -33.33 7.45
C HIS A 224 12.68 -32.12 6.59
N ASP A 225 13.98 -31.84 6.48
CA ASP A 225 14.48 -30.60 5.85
C ASP A 225 14.11 -30.46 4.37
N ASP A 226 14.01 -31.56 3.63
CA ASP A 226 13.56 -31.54 2.24
C ASP A 226 12.07 -31.13 2.13
N MET A 227 11.24 -31.60 3.06
CA MET A 227 9.84 -31.20 3.16
C MET A 227 9.71 -29.74 3.60
N LYS A 228 10.53 -29.28 4.56
CA LYS A 228 10.57 -27.86 4.96
C LYS A 228 10.86 -26.95 3.77
N LYS A 229 11.85 -27.31 2.93
CA LYS A 229 12.19 -26.56 1.72
C LYS A 229 11.02 -26.50 0.74
N GLU A 230 10.33 -27.62 0.52
CA GLU A 230 9.19 -27.67 -0.39
C GLU A 230 7.98 -26.87 0.14
N ILE A 231 7.70 -26.93 1.44
CA ILE A 231 6.66 -26.13 2.10
C ILE A 231 6.97 -24.64 1.94
N MET A 232 8.19 -24.21 2.29
CA MET A 232 8.60 -22.81 2.21
C MET A 232 8.60 -22.28 0.78
N LYS A 233 8.99 -23.10 -0.21
CA LYS A 233 8.92 -22.74 -1.63
C LYS A 233 7.50 -22.44 -2.08
N ASN A 234 6.53 -23.28 -1.70
CA ASN A 234 5.12 -23.08 -2.07
C ASN A 234 4.51 -21.86 -1.36
N ILE A 235 4.84 -21.64 -0.09
CA ILE A 235 4.39 -20.46 0.66
C ILE A 235 4.96 -19.17 0.05
N ASN A 236 6.26 -19.13 -0.23
CA ASN A 236 6.91 -17.96 -0.84
C ASN A 236 6.28 -17.64 -2.21
N LYS A 237 6.05 -18.66 -3.03
CA LYS A 237 5.35 -18.49 -4.32
C LYS A 237 3.95 -17.90 -4.12
N LYS A 238 3.20 -18.35 -3.11
CA LYS A 238 1.86 -17.81 -2.84
C LYS A 238 1.90 -16.35 -2.39
N TRP A 239 2.87 -15.97 -1.57
CA TRP A 239 3.06 -14.58 -1.16
C TRP A 239 3.57 -13.66 -2.29
N GLU A 240 4.26 -14.20 -3.29
CA GLU A 240 4.59 -13.45 -4.50
C GLU A 240 3.35 -13.16 -5.36
N GLU A 241 2.43 -14.12 -5.46
CA GLU A 241 1.17 -14.00 -6.21
C GLU A 241 0.14 -13.11 -5.50
N ASP A 242 0.01 -13.23 -4.18
CA ASP A 242 -0.96 -12.47 -3.36
C ASP A 242 -0.31 -12.01 -2.05
N LYS A 243 0.22 -10.78 -2.06
CA LYS A 243 0.86 -10.15 -0.90
C LYS A 243 -0.11 -9.76 0.21
N ASP A 244 -1.39 -9.61 -0.10
CA ASP A 244 -2.43 -9.21 0.86
C ASP A 244 -3.19 -10.44 1.41
N GLY A 245 -2.92 -11.65 0.87
CA GLY A 245 -3.59 -12.90 1.22
C GLY A 245 -3.35 -13.38 2.66
N VAL A 246 -4.43 -13.57 3.41
CA VAL A 246 -4.38 -14.15 4.74
C VAL A 246 -4.17 -15.67 4.64
N LEU A 247 -2.94 -16.13 4.85
CA LEU A 247 -2.64 -17.54 5.11
C LEU A 247 -3.32 -17.98 6.43
N GLU A 248 -4.49 -18.63 6.37
CA GLU A 248 -5.13 -19.19 7.57
C GLU A 248 -4.56 -20.57 7.94
N ASN A 249 -4.19 -21.40 6.95
CA ASN A 249 -3.67 -22.75 7.18
C ASN A 249 -2.65 -23.14 6.09
N ILE A 250 -1.52 -23.73 6.48
CA ILE A 250 -0.46 -24.24 5.59
C ILE A 250 -1.05 -25.20 4.55
N PHE A 251 -1.96 -26.10 4.96
CA PHE A 251 -2.56 -27.10 4.08
C PHE A 251 -3.46 -26.51 2.98
N ASN A 252 -3.89 -25.25 3.07
CA ASN A 252 -4.67 -24.62 1.99
C ASN A 252 -3.78 -24.10 0.86
N VAL A 253 -2.48 -23.97 1.10
CA VAL A 253 -1.52 -23.31 0.19
C VAL A 253 -0.65 -24.33 -0.52
N LEU A 254 -0.43 -25.46 0.12
CA LEU A 254 0.32 -26.56 -0.43
C LEU A 254 -0.43 -27.21 -1.61
N PRO A 255 0.27 -27.61 -2.68
CA PRO A 255 -0.28 -28.52 -3.69
C PRO A 255 -0.69 -29.87 -3.09
N ASP A 256 -1.61 -30.59 -3.73
CA ASP A 256 -2.12 -31.87 -3.22
C ASP A 256 -1.04 -32.93 -3.01
N TYR A 257 -0.01 -32.96 -3.88
CA TYR A 257 1.13 -33.87 -3.70
C TYR A 257 1.92 -33.56 -2.43
N THR A 258 2.16 -32.28 -2.13
CA THR A 258 2.87 -31.84 -0.92
C THR A 258 2.03 -32.09 0.33
N LYS A 259 0.71 -31.84 0.27
CA LYS A 259 -0.21 -32.18 1.37
C LYS A 259 -0.16 -33.66 1.69
N LYS A 260 -0.20 -34.51 0.66
CA LYS A 260 -0.16 -35.97 0.80
C LYS A 260 1.14 -36.43 1.49
N SER A 261 2.28 -35.95 1.03
CA SER A 261 3.57 -36.26 1.66
C SER A 261 3.68 -35.75 3.10
N LEU A 262 3.16 -34.54 3.37
CA LEU A 262 3.13 -33.97 4.72
C LEU A 262 2.22 -34.77 5.66
N LYS A 263 1.05 -35.23 5.21
CA LYS A 263 0.18 -36.14 5.97
C LYS A 263 0.92 -37.42 6.36
N TYR A 264 1.70 -38.00 5.45
CA TYR A 264 2.51 -39.18 5.74
C TYR A 264 3.54 -38.91 6.85
N GLU A 265 4.30 -37.82 6.76
CA GLU A 265 5.28 -37.48 7.80
C GLU A 265 4.62 -37.30 9.18
N LEU A 266 3.47 -36.63 9.24
CA LEU A 266 2.77 -36.36 10.49
C LEU A 266 2.08 -37.59 11.09
N CYS A 267 1.37 -38.37 10.26
CA CYS A 267 0.40 -39.34 10.75
C CYS A 267 0.91 -40.79 10.70
N LEU A 268 1.85 -41.12 9.82
CA LEU A 268 2.31 -42.50 9.67
C LEU A 268 2.95 -43.02 10.96
N LYS A 269 3.72 -42.16 11.66
CA LYS A 269 4.33 -42.48 12.96
C LYS A 269 3.28 -42.67 14.05
N ILE A 270 2.21 -41.88 14.04
CA ILE A 270 1.11 -41.99 15.01
C ILE A 270 0.38 -43.33 14.80
N LEU A 271 0.00 -43.63 13.55
CA LEU A 271 -0.70 -44.86 13.22
C LEU A 271 0.16 -46.11 13.49
N SER A 272 1.48 -46.08 13.24
CA SER A 272 2.34 -47.24 13.50
C SER A 272 2.64 -47.49 14.98
N GLN A 273 2.45 -46.48 15.84
CA GLN A 273 2.57 -46.60 17.29
C GLN A 273 1.29 -47.12 17.95
N GLU A 274 0.14 -47.00 17.30
CA GLU A 274 -1.14 -47.51 17.78
C GLU A 274 -1.12 -49.05 17.87
N PRO A 275 -1.32 -49.65 19.06
CA PRO A 275 -1.20 -51.10 19.27
C PRO A 275 -1.95 -51.99 18.27
N LEU A 276 -3.17 -51.60 17.88
CA LEU A 276 -4.00 -52.35 16.94
C LEU A 276 -3.45 -52.34 15.51
N LEU A 277 -2.64 -51.33 15.16
CA LEU A 277 -2.10 -51.09 13.82
C LEU A 277 -0.61 -51.43 13.69
N LYS A 278 0.06 -51.76 14.80
CA LYS A 278 1.51 -51.95 14.86
C LYS A 278 2.07 -53.01 13.90
N LEU A 279 1.30 -54.06 13.60
CA LEU A 279 1.69 -55.14 12.67
C LEU A 279 1.12 -54.94 11.26
N MET A 280 0.42 -53.84 11.01
CA MET A 280 -0.23 -53.57 9.74
C MET A 280 0.82 -53.27 8.64
N ASP A 281 0.56 -53.74 7.41
CA ASP A 281 1.44 -53.45 6.26
C ASP A 281 1.51 -51.93 6.01
N ASP A 282 2.72 -51.41 5.82
CA ASP A 282 2.98 -49.98 5.55
C ASP A 282 2.11 -49.41 4.42
N LYS A 283 1.73 -50.21 3.42
CA LYS A 283 0.85 -49.76 2.33
C LYS A 283 -0.56 -49.48 2.82
N VAL A 284 -1.07 -50.23 3.80
CA VAL A 284 -2.38 -50.00 4.40
C VAL A 284 -2.34 -48.74 5.25
N LEU A 285 -1.29 -48.55 6.06
CA LEU A 285 -1.11 -47.32 6.84
C LEU A 285 -1.01 -46.08 5.95
N LYS A 286 -0.28 -46.18 4.82
CA LYS A 286 -0.26 -45.12 3.79
C LYS A 286 -1.64 -44.91 3.17
N MET A 287 -2.40 -45.97 2.90
CA MET A 287 -3.78 -45.82 2.41
C MET A 287 -4.66 -45.08 3.43
N MET A 288 -4.55 -45.39 4.73
CA MET A 288 -5.27 -44.65 5.79
C MET A 288 -4.93 -43.15 5.76
N CYS A 289 -3.64 -42.82 5.65
CA CYS A 289 -3.18 -41.44 5.58
C CYS A 289 -3.73 -40.65 4.36
N ASP A 290 -4.06 -41.34 3.26
CA ASP A 290 -4.68 -40.70 2.08
C ASP A 290 -6.10 -40.21 2.39
N TYR A 291 -6.85 -40.94 3.21
CA TYR A 291 -8.22 -40.62 3.61
C TYR A 291 -8.33 -39.63 4.78
N LEU A 292 -7.22 -39.38 5.51
CA LEU A 292 -7.22 -38.46 6.65
C LEU A 292 -7.63 -37.04 6.25
N LYS A 293 -8.55 -36.43 7.00
CA LYS A 293 -9.00 -35.05 6.82
C LYS A 293 -8.53 -34.18 7.97
N LEU A 294 -7.89 -33.05 7.66
CA LEU A 294 -7.42 -32.10 8.67
C LEU A 294 -8.61 -31.42 9.34
N VAL A 295 -8.58 -31.31 10.67
CA VAL A 295 -9.59 -30.62 11.47
C VAL A 295 -8.93 -29.76 12.55
N THR A 296 -9.60 -28.67 12.91
CA THR A 296 -9.20 -27.79 13.99
C THR A 296 -10.40 -27.57 14.91
N TYR A 297 -10.23 -27.84 16.20
CA TYR A 297 -11.23 -27.62 17.23
C TYR A 297 -10.76 -26.53 18.19
N LYS A 298 -11.68 -25.65 18.59
CA LYS A 298 -11.38 -24.61 19.58
C LYS A 298 -11.36 -25.21 20.99
N ALA A 299 -10.67 -24.55 21.92
CA ALA A 299 -10.75 -24.87 23.34
C ALA A 299 -12.22 -24.96 23.82
N ASP A 300 -12.46 -25.84 24.78
CA ASP A 300 -13.75 -26.20 25.37
C ASP A 300 -14.76 -26.87 24.43
N HIS A 301 -14.41 -27.10 23.16
CA HIS A 301 -15.27 -27.83 22.23
C HIS A 301 -15.37 -29.32 22.58
N ILE A 302 -16.60 -29.85 22.61
CA ILE A 302 -16.85 -31.29 22.82
C ILE A 302 -16.77 -31.99 21.47
N ILE A 303 -15.75 -32.84 21.28
CA ILE A 303 -15.51 -33.56 20.02
C ILE A 303 -16.40 -34.81 19.92
N PHE A 304 -16.52 -35.55 21.02
CA PHE A 304 -17.36 -36.73 21.15
C PHE A 304 -18.15 -36.64 22.45
N GLN A 305 -19.42 -37.03 22.38
CA GLN A 305 -20.33 -37.02 23.52
C GLN A 305 -20.58 -38.45 23.97
N MET A 306 -20.60 -38.66 25.29
CA MET A 306 -20.93 -39.94 25.90
C MET A 306 -22.30 -40.44 25.39
N ASP A 307 -22.44 -41.75 25.27
CA ASP A 307 -23.64 -42.45 24.79
C ASP A 307 -24.03 -42.16 23.33
N HIS A 308 -23.17 -41.47 22.57
CA HIS A 308 -23.34 -41.24 21.13
C HIS A 308 -22.43 -42.17 20.30
N PRO A 309 -22.82 -42.51 19.06
CA PRO A 309 -22.00 -43.35 18.19
C PRO A 309 -20.69 -42.67 17.79
N ILE A 310 -19.58 -43.40 17.87
CA ILE A 310 -18.28 -43.00 17.35
C ILE A 310 -18.29 -43.22 15.83
N ASN A 311 -18.20 -42.13 15.06
CA ASN A 311 -18.23 -42.16 13.60
C ASN A 311 -16.90 -41.75 12.94
N ARG A 312 -15.90 -41.38 13.74
CA ARG A 312 -14.57 -40.98 13.28
C ARG A 312 -13.52 -41.27 14.35
N MET A 313 -12.32 -41.62 13.89
CA MET A 313 -11.12 -41.73 14.71
C MET A 313 -10.32 -40.43 14.60
N LEU A 314 -9.82 -39.90 15.71
CA LEU A 314 -9.05 -38.66 15.77
C LEU A 314 -7.59 -38.94 16.10
N LEU A 315 -6.69 -38.48 15.25
CA LEU A 315 -5.24 -38.43 15.49
C LEU A 315 -4.86 -37.02 15.92
N ILE A 316 -4.28 -36.86 17.10
CA ILE A 316 -3.92 -35.54 17.64
C ILE A 316 -2.50 -35.18 17.21
N ILE A 317 -2.34 -34.09 16.44
CA ILE A 317 -1.01 -33.57 16.06
C ILE A 317 -0.59 -32.40 16.94
N GLU A 318 -1.56 -31.66 17.50
CA GLU A 318 -1.31 -30.54 18.39
C GLU A 318 -2.50 -30.28 19.32
N GLY A 319 -2.21 -29.80 20.53
CA GLY A 319 -3.22 -29.50 21.55
C GLY A 319 -3.40 -30.63 22.56
N THR A 320 -4.42 -30.49 23.38
CA THR A 320 -4.72 -31.40 24.49
C THR A 320 -6.22 -31.63 24.57
N VAL A 321 -6.59 -32.89 24.64
CA VAL A 321 -7.96 -33.37 24.75
C VAL A 321 -8.10 -34.07 26.10
N LEU A 322 -9.13 -33.74 26.86
CA LEU A 322 -9.46 -34.42 28.10
C LEU A 322 -10.68 -35.31 27.88
N THR A 323 -10.70 -36.46 28.52
CA THR A 323 -11.88 -37.32 28.59
C THR A 323 -12.43 -37.36 30.01
N TYR A 324 -13.75 -37.39 30.15
CA TYR A 324 -14.43 -37.42 31.44
C TYR A 324 -15.75 -38.17 31.41
N LYS A 325 -16.14 -38.71 32.56
CA LYS A 325 -17.45 -39.34 32.77
C LYS A 325 -18.31 -38.51 33.71
N HIS A 326 -19.61 -38.49 33.46
CA HIS A 326 -20.59 -38.15 34.49
C HIS A 326 -20.90 -39.40 35.30
N THR A 327 -20.67 -39.34 36.61
CA THR A 327 -21.25 -40.33 37.52
C THR A 327 -22.74 -40.04 37.59
N ARG A 328 -23.56 -40.94 37.03
CA ARG A 328 -24.99 -40.95 37.33
C ARG A 328 -25.09 -41.24 38.82
N GLY A 329 -25.49 -40.25 39.62
CA GLY A 329 -25.84 -40.49 41.02
C GLY A 329 -26.83 -41.63 41.06
N ASP A 330 -26.53 -42.65 41.87
CA ASP A 330 -27.37 -43.82 42.07
C ASP A 330 -28.75 -43.32 42.50
N GLU A 331 -29.76 -43.42 41.63
CA GLU A 331 -31.15 -43.06 41.93
C GLU A 331 -31.77 -44.16 42.81
N THR A 332 -31.25 -44.31 44.02
CA THR A 332 -31.94 -44.99 45.12
C THR A 332 -32.14 -44.01 46.25
N THR A 333 -33.15 -43.15 46.10
CA THR A 333 -34.18 -42.90 47.13
C THR A 333 -35.14 -41.84 46.59
N LYS A 334 -36.38 -42.27 46.29
CA LYS A 334 -37.53 -41.38 46.29
C LYS A 334 -37.69 -40.87 47.72
N ASP A 335 -37.32 -39.62 47.95
CA ASP A 335 -38.06 -38.65 48.77
C ASP A 335 -37.14 -37.46 49.06
N SER A 336 -37.27 -36.40 48.26
CA SER A 336 -37.04 -34.98 48.62
C SER A 336 -37.09 -34.13 47.36
N GLY A 337 -37.97 -33.13 47.32
CA GLY A 337 -38.13 -32.17 46.20
C GLY A 337 -36.98 -31.17 46.04
N ALA A 338 -35.72 -31.62 46.06
CA ALA A 338 -34.56 -30.79 45.79
C ALA A 338 -34.11 -30.97 44.34
N ALA A 339 -33.84 -29.86 43.65
CA ALA A 339 -33.32 -29.86 42.28
C ALA A 339 -32.03 -30.71 42.19
N PRO A 340 -31.77 -31.42 41.07
CA PRO A 340 -30.60 -32.27 40.95
C PRO A 340 -29.33 -31.41 41.04
N SER A 341 -28.52 -31.64 42.07
CA SER A 341 -27.16 -31.09 42.15
C SER A 341 -26.30 -31.74 41.05
N PRO A 342 -25.54 -30.99 40.24
CA PRO A 342 -24.69 -31.57 39.20
C PRO A 342 -23.62 -32.45 39.84
N SER A 343 -23.62 -33.74 39.49
CA SER A 343 -22.65 -34.73 39.96
C SER A 343 -21.24 -34.37 39.48
N PRO A 344 -20.18 -34.59 40.28
CA PRO A 344 -18.83 -34.24 39.89
C PRO A 344 -18.36 -35.07 38.68
N SER A 345 -17.96 -34.39 37.61
CA SER A 345 -17.32 -35.01 36.45
C SER A 345 -15.93 -35.52 36.81
N MET A 346 -15.68 -36.81 36.65
CA MET A 346 -14.36 -37.40 36.91
C MET A 346 -13.56 -37.43 35.59
N ILE A 347 -12.42 -36.75 35.57
CA ILE A 347 -11.48 -36.79 34.44
C ILE A 347 -10.84 -38.18 34.40
N THR A 348 -10.89 -38.84 33.25
CA THR A 348 -10.44 -40.22 33.06
C THR A 348 -9.11 -40.30 32.34
N LYS A 349 -8.89 -39.48 31.30
CA LYS A 349 -7.62 -39.45 30.56
C LYS A 349 -7.31 -38.05 30.03
N LEU A 350 -6.01 -37.77 29.88
CA LEU A 350 -5.50 -36.61 29.16
C LEU A 350 -4.74 -37.11 27.93
N LEU A 351 -5.18 -36.71 26.74
CA LEU A 351 -4.60 -37.07 25.44
C LEU A 351 -3.92 -35.85 24.83
N GLY A 352 -2.73 -36.06 24.28
CA GLY A 352 -1.91 -35.01 23.69
C GLY A 352 -1.39 -35.38 22.30
N LYS A 353 -0.36 -34.66 21.86
CA LYS A 353 0.30 -34.90 20.58
C LYS A 353 0.77 -36.35 20.47
N GLY A 354 0.35 -37.02 19.39
CA GLY A 354 0.70 -38.40 19.08
C GLY A 354 -0.32 -39.42 19.58
N ASP A 355 -1.31 -39.01 20.39
CA ASP A 355 -2.37 -39.89 20.83
C ASP A 355 -3.50 -39.99 19.80
N VAL A 356 -4.21 -41.12 19.86
CA VAL A 356 -5.39 -41.41 19.05
C VAL A 356 -6.61 -41.56 19.98
N TYR A 357 -7.79 -41.17 19.50
CA TYR A 357 -9.08 -41.46 20.13
C TYR A 357 -10.05 -42.05 19.11
N GLY A 358 -10.93 -42.95 19.54
CA GLY A 358 -11.90 -43.62 18.68
C GLY A 358 -11.33 -44.87 18.00
N GLN A 359 -10.32 -45.50 18.61
CA GLN A 359 -9.69 -46.72 18.11
C GLN A 359 -10.66 -47.91 18.02
N GLU A 360 -11.78 -47.87 18.73
CA GLU A 360 -12.85 -48.87 18.67
C GLU A 360 -13.41 -49.02 17.25
N LEU A 361 -13.26 -48.00 16.39
CA LEU A 361 -13.60 -48.09 14.98
C LEU A 361 -12.73 -49.09 14.21
N LEU A 362 -11.47 -49.29 14.61
CA LEU A 362 -10.57 -50.23 13.97
C LEU A 362 -11.12 -51.65 14.07
N THR A 363 -11.47 -52.09 15.28
CA THR A 363 -12.05 -53.42 15.51
C THR A 363 -13.43 -53.57 14.88
N TRP A 364 -14.27 -52.53 14.95
CA TRP A 364 -15.57 -52.49 14.27
C TRP A 364 -15.43 -52.69 12.75
N SER A 365 -14.48 -52.02 12.11
CA SER A 365 -14.28 -52.09 10.66
C SER A 365 -13.84 -53.47 10.15
N SER A 366 -13.26 -54.31 11.02
CA SER A 366 -12.84 -55.68 10.72
C SER A 366 -13.98 -56.71 10.85
N ASN A 367 -14.94 -56.47 11.76
CA ASN A 367 -15.96 -57.44 12.15
C ASN A 367 -17.31 -57.22 11.46
N GLN A 368 -17.32 -56.79 10.20
CA GLN A 368 -18.54 -56.43 9.47
C GLN A 368 -19.50 -57.60 9.16
N SER A 369 -19.23 -58.81 9.64
CA SER A 369 -20.02 -60.01 9.40
C SER A 369 -21.30 -60.14 10.24
N GLY A 370 -21.74 -59.12 11.00
CA GLY A 370 -23.03 -59.23 11.70
C GLY A 370 -23.63 -58.06 12.50
N ILE A 371 -22.97 -56.91 12.68
CA ILE A 371 -23.51 -55.82 13.52
C ILE A 371 -23.39 -54.46 12.83
N HIS A 372 -24.55 -53.84 12.50
CA HIS A 372 -24.65 -52.55 11.80
C HIS A 372 -24.53 -51.32 12.72
N SER A 373 -24.39 -51.48 14.03
CA SER A 373 -24.30 -50.35 14.97
C SER A 373 -22.84 -49.93 15.21
N HIS A 374 -22.57 -48.63 15.10
CA HIS A 374 -21.28 -48.04 15.45
C HIS A 374 -20.96 -48.25 16.96
N PRO A 375 -19.68 -48.30 17.34
CA PRO A 375 -19.28 -48.28 18.76
C PRO A 375 -19.86 -47.05 19.47
N ILE A 376 -20.27 -47.22 20.73
CA ILE A 376 -20.83 -46.13 21.54
C ILE A 376 -19.70 -45.49 22.36
N CYS A 377 -19.65 -44.17 22.37
CA CYS A 377 -18.67 -43.40 23.13
C CYS A 377 -18.91 -43.56 24.63
N SER A 378 -17.93 -44.07 25.36
CA SER A 378 -18.04 -44.37 26.79
C SER A 378 -17.77 -43.16 27.70
N GLU A 379 -17.27 -42.06 27.14
CA GLU A 379 -16.80 -40.86 27.85
C GLU A 379 -17.10 -39.60 27.02
N ASN A 380 -17.24 -38.45 27.66
CA ASN A 380 -17.19 -37.18 26.94
C ASN A 380 -15.74 -36.84 26.60
N VAL A 381 -15.53 -36.30 25.41
CA VAL A 381 -14.20 -35.93 24.90
C VAL A 381 -14.22 -34.45 24.58
N GLN A 382 -13.43 -33.66 25.30
CA GLN A 382 -13.44 -32.21 25.20
C GLN A 382 -12.03 -31.65 24.98
N CYS A 383 -11.92 -30.63 24.14
CA CYS A 383 -10.70 -29.88 23.93
C CYS A 383 -10.36 -29.05 25.17
N GLN A 384 -9.18 -29.26 25.76
CA GLN A 384 -8.67 -28.37 26.81
C GLN A 384 -7.97 -27.14 26.22
N THR A 385 -7.31 -27.31 25.09
CA THR A 385 -6.66 -26.26 24.30
C THR A 385 -7.21 -26.27 22.87
N ASN A 386 -6.78 -25.36 22.01
CA ASN A 386 -7.06 -25.51 20.58
C ASN A 386 -6.36 -26.78 20.08
N VAL A 387 -7.13 -27.68 19.45
CA VAL A 387 -6.64 -28.97 18.99
C VAL A 387 -6.60 -28.97 17.47
N GLU A 388 -5.44 -29.31 16.91
CA GLU A 388 -5.30 -29.67 15.51
C GLU A 388 -5.07 -31.18 15.40
N GLY A 389 -5.74 -31.79 14.45
CA GLY A 389 -5.72 -33.24 14.28
C GLY A 389 -6.17 -33.66 12.90
N PHE A 390 -6.03 -34.95 12.65
CA PHE A 390 -6.60 -35.60 11.48
C PHE A 390 -7.70 -36.55 11.89
N VAL A 391 -8.81 -36.54 11.15
CA VAL A 391 -9.89 -37.50 11.34
C VAL A 391 -9.92 -38.52 10.22
N LEU A 392 -10.16 -39.77 10.58
CA LEU A 392 -10.50 -40.85 9.68
C LEU A 392 -11.95 -41.25 9.96
N SER A 393 -12.85 -41.08 8.98
CA SER A 393 -14.25 -41.44 9.18
C SER A 393 -14.44 -42.96 9.20
N ALA A 394 -15.52 -43.43 9.82
CA ALA A 394 -15.91 -44.84 9.78
C ALA A 394 -16.07 -45.33 8.33
N GLU A 395 -16.69 -44.53 7.46
CA GLU A 395 -16.89 -44.80 6.03
C GLU A 395 -15.55 -44.97 5.30
N ASP A 396 -14.63 -44.02 5.49
CA ASP A 396 -13.30 -44.07 4.88
C ASP A 396 -12.52 -45.30 5.39
N LEU A 397 -12.68 -45.66 6.67
CA LEU A 397 -12.04 -46.82 7.27
C LEU A 397 -12.59 -48.15 6.70
N VAL A 398 -13.89 -48.24 6.40
CA VAL A 398 -14.48 -49.39 5.69
C VAL A 398 -13.84 -49.58 4.32
N GLU A 399 -13.57 -48.51 3.59
CA GLU A 399 -12.89 -48.62 2.29
C GLU A 399 -11.45 -49.13 2.43
N VAL A 400 -10.74 -48.73 3.49
CA VAL A 400 -9.40 -49.24 3.78
C VAL A 400 -9.42 -50.71 4.20
N SER A 401 -10.41 -51.13 5.01
CA SER A 401 -10.47 -52.49 5.55
C SER A 401 -10.77 -53.57 4.50
N LYS A 402 -11.31 -53.18 3.34
CA LYS A 402 -11.45 -54.07 2.15
C LYS A 402 -10.11 -54.49 1.55
N CYS A 403 -9.00 -53.86 1.93
CA CYS A 403 -7.67 -54.24 1.44
C CYS A 403 -7.32 -55.66 1.90
N GLN A 404 -6.88 -56.55 0.99
CA GLN A 404 -6.49 -57.93 1.31
C GLN A 404 -5.36 -58.05 2.36
N ARG A 405 -4.64 -56.95 2.61
CA ARG A 405 -3.54 -56.88 3.59
C ARG A 405 -3.98 -56.32 4.94
N TRP A 406 -5.28 -56.06 5.12
CA TRP A 406 -5.85 -55.63 6.39
C TRP A 406 -5.81 -56.79 7.39
N LYS A 407 -4.94 -56.67 8.39
CA LYS A 407 -4.82 -57.62 9.51
C LYS A 407 -4.53 -56.83 10.78
N LEU A 408 -5.54 -56.75 11.65
CA LEU A 408 -5.34 -56.18 12.98
C LEU A 408 -4.54 -57.15 13.84
N ASN A 409 -3.89 -56.61 14.87
CA ASN A 409 -3.29 -57.42 15.90
C ASN A 409 -4.40 -57.93 16.83
N ASP A 410 -4.92 -59.13 16.56
CA ASP A 410 -5.84 -59.83 17.44
C ASP A 410 -5.01 -60.70 18.40
N ASP A 411 -4.56 -60.14 19.53
CA ASP A 411 -4.09 -60.92 20.69
C ASP A 411 -4.87 -60.44 21.94
N PRO A 412 -5.37 -61.37 22.78
CA PRO A 412 -6.26 -61.07 23.91
C PRO A 412 -5.60 -60.31 25.08
#